data_AF-A0A946BR27-F1
#
_entry.id   AF-A0A946BR27-F1
#
_cell.length_a   1.000
_cell.length_b   1.000
_cell.length_c   1.000
_cell.angle_alpha   90.00
_cell.angle_beta   90.00
_cell.angle_gamma   90.00
#
_symmetry.space_group_name_H-M   'P 1'
#
loop_
_entity.id
_entity.type
_entity.pdbx_description
1 polymer ?
#
loop_
_entity_poly.entity_id
_entity_poly.type
_entity_poly.pdbx_seq_one_letter_code
_entity_poly.pdbx_strand_id
1 'polypeptide(L)'
;GSVADNSFTADTNRSAVTVSLTAPTLEELAAELTSKSGVTAEIVQTDTGEYSLAIYSDTGASNALSISGDATINTNNYSTVQKLAAQNSKIQINGIEIERQTNEVDGVLAGGSLSLNAVTASAINLSGKYSHTEAESKILKFVDSFNELNTYLTVKTSRSGSAGSGVFATEAAIKSVQSTLNSILRAPLKGFSSEDVNLSEMGITTNRDGSITLNKTNFKTFFDANAENVMSLGENSFTSEDVNLSVSVSDTASQKAGTFAFAYNSGTSAATLDGNTLTASVSGTTTTFTSSAPGFETLSIKVETSNIPSSTTVSIGVSTRDTFSRLISELLSSTGTIKNKEKEYDNSLADYSDQLTELTVREESVRSRYLAQFTEMERTVTSLKSTGEYITAILDAWNDQNK
;
A
#
# COMPACT_ATOMS: atom_id res chain seq x y z
N GLY A 1 -28.72 -20.78 -25.46
CA GLY A 1 -29.53 -21.97 -25.17
C GLY A 1 -28.64 -23.20 -25.29
N SER A 2 -29.21 -24.40 -25.40
CA SER A 2 -28.44 -25.62 -25.65
C SER A 2 -28.96 -26.34 -26.88
N VAL A 3 -28.08 -27.10 -27.55
CA VAL A 3 -28.45 -27.94 -28.69
C VAL A 3 -28.20 -29.40 -28.32
N ALA A 4 -29.21 -30.24 -28.48
CA ALA A 4 -29.12 -31.69 -28.33
C ALA A 4 -30.04 -32.35 -29.37
N ASP A 5 -29.61 -33.46 -29.97
CA ASP A 5 -30.40 -34.24 -30.93
C ASP A 5 -31.02 -33.40 -32.06
N ASN A 6 -30.24 -32.48 -32.64
CA ASN A 6 -30.65 -31.55 -33.70
C ASN A 6 -31.80 -30.60 -33.31
N SER A 7 -32.04 -30.42 -32.01
CA SER A 7 -33.06 -29.53 -31.45
C SER A 7 -32.42 -28.47 -30.56
N PHE A 8 -32.93 -27.24 -30.65
CA PHE A 8 -32.51 -26.14 -29.79
C PHE A 8 -33.48 -25.94 -28.64
N THR A 9 -32.93 -25.88 -27.43
CA THR A 9 -33.66 -25.50 -26.22
C THR A 9 -33.24 -24.08 -25.83
N ALA A 10 -34.19 -23.15 -25.85
CA ALA A 10 -33.97 -21.77 -25.46
C ALA A 10 -33.71 -21.65 -23.95
N ASP A 11 -32.81 -20.75 -23.57
CA ASP A 11 -32.61 -20.37 -22.18
C ASP A 11 -33.71 -19.36 -21.80
N THR A 12 -34.54 -19.71 -20.83
CA THR A 12 -35.69 -18.89 -20.42
C THR A 12 -35.29 -17.56 -19.76
N ASN A 13 -34.03 -17.42 -19.33
CA ASN A 13 -33.51 -16.17 -18.78
C ASN A 13 -32.98 -15.21 -19.85
N ARG A 14 -32.94 -15.63 -21.12
CA ARG A 14 -32.43 -14.83 -22.25
C ARG A 14 -33.54 -14.56 -23.24
N SER A 15 -33.73 -13.29 -23.58
CA SER A 15 -34.66 -12.91 -24.64
C SER A 15 -34.01 -13.04 -26.02
N ALA A 16 -34.83 -13.36 -27.03
CA ALA A 16 -34.38 -13.35 -28.41
C ALA A 16 -33.96 -11.93 -28.84
N VAL A 17 -32.86 -11.82 -29.57
CA VAL A 17 -32.36 -10.57 -30.12
C VAL A 17 -32.75 -10.48 -31.58
N THR A 18 -33.45 -9.42 -31.97
CA THR A 18 -33.86 -9.19 -33.36
C THR A 18 -32.86 -8.28 -34.07
N VAL A 19 -32.45 -8.69 -35.27
CA VAL A 19 -31.68 -7.88 -36.22
C VAL A 19 -32.60 -7.52 -37.38
N SER A 20 -32.64 -6.25 -37.78
CA SER A 20 -33.48 -5.77 -38.88
C SER A 20 -32.66 -4.90 -39.82
N LEU A 21 -32.47 -5.40 -41.04
CA LEU A 21 -31.67 -4.75 -42.08
C LEU A 21 -32.46 -4.78 -43.40
N THR A 22 -32.36 -3.72 -44.20
CA THR A 22 -33.05 -3.60 -45.50
C THR A 22 -32.04 -3.84 -46.62
N ALA A 23 -32.15 -4.98 -47.31
CA ALA A 23 -31.23 -5.41 -48.38
C ALA A 23 -29.72 -5.32 -48.00
N PRO A 24 -29.30 -5.90 -46.85
CA PRO A 24 -27.92 -5.80 -46.39
C PRO A 24 -26.94 -6.59 -47.27
N THR A 25 -25.71 -6.09 -47.33
CA THR A 25 -24.53 -6.88 -47.70
C THR A 25 -24.15 -7.87 -46.59
N LEU A 26 -23.34 -8.90 -46.91
CA LEU A 26 -22.80 -9.81 -45.90
C LEU A 26 -21.96 -9.08 -44.84
N GLU A 27 -21.31 -7.98 -45.22
CA GLU A 27 -20.46 -7.18 -44.34
C GLU A 27 -21.29 -6.41 -43.32
N GLU A 28 -22.37 -5.78 -43.77
CA GLU A 28 -23.34 -5.11 -42.89
C GLU A 28 -24.01 -6.10 -41.94
N LEU A 29 -24.34 -7.31 -42.41
CA LEU A 29 -24.92 -8.36 -41.56
C LEU A 29 -23.91 -8.87 -40.51
N ALA A 30 -22.65 -9.11 -40.90
CA ALA A 30 -21.61 -9.56 -39.97
C ALA A 30 -21.32 -8.51 -38.88
N ALA A 31 -21.23 -7.24 -39.27
CA ALA A 31 -21.03 -6.12 -38.34
C ALA A 31 -22.21 -5.99 -37.36
N GLU A 32 -23.45 -6.09 -37.86
CA GLU A 32 -24.64 -5.96 -37.02
C GLU A 32 -24.79 -7.15 -36.05
N LEU A 33 -24.46 -8.38 -36.47
CA LEU A 33 -24.44 -9.55 -35.59
C LEU A 33 -23.37 -9.42 -34.50
N THR A 34 -22.18 -8.97 -34.85
CA THR A 34 -21.07 -8.75 -33.91
C THR A 34 -21.36 -7.62 -32.92
N SER A 35 -22.26 -6.69 -33.26
CA SER A 35 -22.74 -5.67 -32.31
C SER A 35 -23.58 -6.26 -31.16
N LYS A 36 -24.04 -7.51 -31.28
CA LYS A 36 -24.87 -8.18 -30.26
C LYS A 36 -24.00 -8.96 -29.28
N SER A 37 -24.35 -8.87 -28.00
CA SER A 37 -23.62 -9.56 -26.95
C SER A 37 -23.65 -11.08 -27.13
N GLY A 38 -22.46 -11.70 -27.06
CA GLY A 38 -22.26 -13.15 -27.12
C GLY A 38 -22.34 -13.77 -28.51
N VAL A 39 -22.26 -12.95 -29.55
CA VAL A 39 -22.19 -13.37 -30.95
C VAL A 39 -21.05 -12.61 -31.63
N THR A 40 -20.20 -13.34 -32.35
CA THR A 40 -19.20 -12.77 -33.25
C THR A 40 -19.47 -13.32 -34.65
N ALA A 41 -19.41 -12.48 -35.68
CA ALA A 41 -19.59 -12.92 -37.05
C ALA A 41 -18.51 -12.35 -37.97
N GLU A 42 -18.04 -13.16 -38.91
CA GLU A 42 -17.05 -12.74 -39.91
C GLU A 42 -17.34 -13.38 -41.27
N ILE A 43 -16.81 -12.76 -42.32
CA ILE A 43 -16.93 -13.29 -43.68
C ILE A 43 -15.67 -14.10 -43.99
N VAL A 44 -15.88 -15.33 -44.44
CA VAL A 44 -14.81 -16.23 -44.86
C VAL A 44 -14.96 -16.50 -46.35
N GLN A 45 -13.91 -16.24 -47.11
CA GLN A 45 -13.86 -16.65 -48.51
C GLN A 45 -13.61 -18.17 -48.58
N THR A 46 -14.56 -18.92 -49.11
CA THR A 46 -14.48 -20.39 -49.20
C THR A 46 -13.86 -20.86 -50.52
N ASP A 47 -14.04 -20.10 -51.59
CA ASP A 47 -13.37 -20.27 -52.89
C ASP A 47 -13.29 -18.92 -53.63
N THR A 48 -12.68 -18.88 -54.80
CA THR A 48 -12.54 -17.70 -55.65
C THR A 48 -13.91 -17.14 -56.01
N GLY A 49 -14.29 -16.01 -55.40
CA GLY A 49 -15.61 -15.39 -55.61
C GLY A 49 -16.74 -15.97 -54.76
N GLU A 50 -16.48 -16.96 -53.92
CA GLU A 50 -17.47 -17.56 -53.02
C GLU A 50 -17.18 -17.21 -51.55
N TYR A 51 -18.18 -16.72 -50.84
CA TYR A 51 -18.07 -16.26 -49.46
C TYR A 51 -19.15 -16.90 -48.58
N SER A 52 -18.77 -17.23 -47.35
CA SER A 52 -19.67 -17.72 -46.31
C SER A 52 -19.60 -16.83 -45.07
N LEU A 53 -20.72 -16.66 -44.39
CA LEU A 53 -20.79 -15.99 -43.10
C LEU A 53 -20.51 -17.02 -41.99
N ALA A 54 -19.41 -16.85 -41.26
CA ALA A 54 -19.11 -17.62 -40.07
C ALA A 54 -19.65 -16.89 -38.85
N ILE A 55 -20.36 -17.61 -37.98
CA ILE A 55 -20.98 -17.07 -36.77
C ILE A 55 -20.53 -17.92 -35.58
N TYR A 56 -20.03 -17.25 -34.57
CA TYR A 56 -19.48 -17.82 -33.35
C TYR A 56 -20.33 -17.39 -32.16
N SER A 57 -20.56 -18.32 -31.25
CA SER A 57 -21.08 -18.01 -29.92
C SER A 57 -19.94 -17.82 -28.94
N ASP A 58 -20.25 -17.24 -27.79
CA ASP A 58 -19.40 -17.43 -26.61
C ASP A 58 -19.23 -18.92 -26.28
N THR A 59 -18.16 -19.26 -25.55
CA THR A 59 -17.90 -20.62 -25.08
C THR A 59 -18.93 -21.07 -24.05
N GLY A 60 -19.11 -22.38 -23.86
CA GLY A 60 -20.02 -22.93 -22.86
C GLY A 60 -21.29 -23.51 -23.47
N ALA A 61 -21.74 -24.64 -22.95
CA ALA A 61 -22.88 -25.41 -23.50
C ALA A 61 -24.20 -24.63 -23.52
N SER A 62 -24.37 -23.66 -22.61
CA SER A 62 -25.55 -22.78 -22.52
C SER A 62 -25.53 -21.60 -23.52
N ASN A 63 -24.42 -21.38 -24.20
CA ASN A 63 -24.25 -20.29 -25.16
C ASN A 63 -24.49 -20.74 -26.61
N ALA A 64 -25.02 -21.94 -26.84
CA ALA A 64 -25.42 -22.34 -28.19
C ALA A 64 -26.44 -21.34 -28.76
N LEU A 65 -26.31 -21.05 -30.06
CA LEU A 65 -27.13 -20.08 -30.78
C LEU A 65 -28.23 -20.79 -31.56
N SER A 66 -29.40 -20.18 -31.57
CA SER A 66 -30.42 -20.42 -32.59
C SER A 66 -30.61 -19.12 -33.34
N ILE A 67 -30.48 -19.20 -34.65
CA ILE A 67 -30.73 -18.10 -35.56
C ILE A 67 -32.00 -18.46 -36.31
N SER A 68 -32.86 -17.49 -36.58
CA SER A 68 -34.06 -17.69 -37.40
C SER A 68 -34.28 -16.42 -38.21
N GLY A 69 -34.60 -16.55 -39.48
CA GLY A 69 -34.81 -15.41 -40.38
C GLY A 69 -35.77 -15.75 -41.50
N ASP A 70 -35.75 -14.92 -42.55
CA ASP A 70 -36.55 -15.16 -43.75
C ASP A 70 -36.14 -16.48 -44.45
N ALA A 71 -36.98 -17.00 -45.35
CA ALA A 71 -36.92 -18.38 -45.86
C ALA A 71 -35.58 -18.85 -46.48
N THR A 72 -34.64 -17.93 -46.73
CA THR A 72 -33.30 -18.19 -47.27
C THR A 72 -32.24 -18.50 -46.20
N ILE A 73 -32.47 -18.16 -44.93
CA ILE A 73 -31.55 -18.46 -43.82
C ILE A 73 -31.95 -19.81 -43.20
N ASN A 74 -31.38 -20.91 -43.72
CA ASN A 74 -31.63 -22.24 -43.18
C ASN A 74 -30.73 -22.52 -41.98
N THR A 75 -31.26 -22.30 -40.79
CA THR A 75 -30.57 -22.48 -39.50
C THR A 75 -31.24 -23.53 -38.61
N ASN A 76 -32.32 -24.14 -39.09
CA ASN A 76 -33.12 -25.11 -38.33
C ASN A 76 -32.52 -26.53 -38.37
N ASN A 77 -31.55 -26.79 -39.24
CA ASN A 77 -30.85 -28.06 -39.31
C ASN A 77 -29.41 -27.94 -38.82
N TYR A 78 -29.23 -28.03 -37.50
CA TYR A 78 -27.92 -27.96 -36.83
C TYR A 78 -26.93 -28.98 -37.41
N SER A 79 -27.38 -30.16 -37.86
CA SER A 79 -26.51 -31.18 -38.45
C SER A 79 -25.72 -30.71 -39.69
N THR A 80 -26.22 -29.71 -40.44
CA THR A 80 -25.56 -29.19 -41.64
C THR A 80 -24.86 -27.85 -41.43
N VAL A 81 -25.34 -27.04 -40.48
CA VAL A 81 -24.83 -25.66 -40.25
C VAL A 81 -23.89 -25.54 -39.05
N GLN A 82 -24.01 -26.41 -38.05
CA GLN A 82 -23.13 -26.40 -36.90
C GLN A 82 -21.79 -27.05 -37.25
N LYS A 83 -20.71 -26.27 -37.18
CA LYS A 83 -19.34 -26.78 -37.39
C LYS A 83 -18.67 -27.24 -36.09
N LEU A 84 -18.99 -26.58 -34.98
CA LEU A 84 -18.51 -26.93 -33.65
C LEU A 84 -19.62 -26.70 -32.63
N ALA A 85 -19.86 -27.69 -31.76
CA ALA A 85 -20.83 -27.54 -30.69
C ALA A 85 -20.26 -26.73 -29.52
N ALA A 86 -21.05 -25.81 -28.99
CA ALA A 86 -20.71 -25.09 -27.77
C ALA A 86 -20.64 -26.10 -26.62
N GLN A 87 -19.53 -26.09 -25.89
CA GLN A 87 -19.27 -27.03 -24.79
C GLN A 87 -18.70 -26.26 -23.62
N ASN A 88 -19.01 -26.74 -22.42
CA ASN A 88 -18.33 -26.31 -21.21
C ASN A 88 -16.95 -26.98 -21.13
N SER A 89 -16.00 -26.30 -20.51
CA SER A 89 -14.77 -26.94 -20.07
C SER A 89 -15.06 -27.86 -18.89
N LYS A 90 -14.40 -29.02 -18.87
CA LYS A 90 -14.51 -30.01 -17.81
C LYS A 90 -13.13 -30.39 -17.34
N ILE A 91 -12.90 -30.29 -16.03
CA ILE A 91 -11.65 -30.68 -15.39
C ILE A 91 -11.93 -31.54 -14.17
N GLN A 92 -10.96 -32.35 -13.78
CA GLN A 92 -10.98 -33.06 -12.51
C GLN A 92 -9.80 -32.60 -11.65
N ILE A 93 -10.09 -32.11 -10.45
CA ILE A 93 -9.07 -31.69 -9.47
C ILE A 93 -9.26 -32.55 -8.23
N ASN A 94 -8.24 -33.33 -7.87
CA ASN A 94 -8.27 -34.28 -6.76
C ASN A 94 -9.49 -35.23 -6.79
N GLY A 95 -9.93 -35.62 -8.00
CA GLY A 95 -11.09 -36.50 -8.20
C GLY A 95 -12.45 -35.79 -8.18
N ILE A 96 -12.50 -34.47 -7.95
CA ILE A 96 -13.72 -33.68 -8.02
C ILE A 96 -13.86 -33.12 -9.43
N GLU A 97 -14.97 -33.44 -10.09
CA GLU A 97 -15.30 -32.88 -11.41
C GLU A 97 -15.81 -31.44 -11.29
N ILE A 98 -15.27 -30.58 -12.13
CA ILE A 98 -15.58 -29.16 -12.16
C ILE A 98 -15.86 -28.78 -13.60
N GLU A 99 -17.00 -28.16 -13.82
CA GLU A 99 -17.45 -27.68 -15.13
C GLU A 99 -17.51 -26.15 -15.14
N ARG A 100 -17.04 -25.52 -16.22
CA ARG A 100 -17.07 -24.07 -16.43
C ARG A 100 -17.45 -23.73 -17.86
N GLN A 101 -18.05 -22.55 -18.05
CA GLN A 101 -18.43 -22.08 -19.39
C GLN A 101 -17.23 -21.63 -20.22
N THR A 102 -16.13 -21.24 -19.57
CA THR A 102 -14.90 -20.75 -20.21
C THR A 102 -13.74 -21.69 -19.92
N ASN A 103 -12.64 -21.49 -20.65
CA ASN A 103 -11.36 -22.15 -20.37
C ASN A 103 -10.57 -21.44 -19.25
N GLU A 104 -11.10 -20.39 -18.65
CA GLU A 104 -10.52 -19.72 -17.50
C GLU A 104 -11.30 -20.14 -16.25
N VAL A 105 -10.65 -20.91 -15.38
CA VAL A 105 -11.28 -21.51 -14.22
C VAL A 105 -10.80 -20.83 -12.95
N ASP A 106 -11.62 -19.90 -12.47
CA ASP A 106 -11.38 -19.17 -11.22
C ASP A 106 -11.94 -19.92 -10.00
N GLY A 107 -11.36 -19.61 -8.82
CA GLY A 107 -11.89 -20.01 -7.52
C GLY A 107 -11.73 -21.49 -7.16
N VAL A 108 -11.01 -22.26 -7.98
CA VAL A 108 -10.71 -23.67 -7.69
C VAL A 108 -9.39 -23.82 -6.93
N LEU A 109 -8.47 -22.88 -7.11
CA LEU A 109 -7.24 -22.77 -6.34
C LEU A 109 -7.33 -21.52 -5.47
N ALA A 110 -6.97 -21.63 -4.20
CA ALA A 110 -6.93 -20.49 -3.30
C ALA A 110 -5.93 -19.46 -3.84
N GLY A 111 -6.41 -18.25 -4.14
CA GLY A 111 -5.57 -17.15 -4.62
C GLY A 111 -5.09 -17.27 -6.07
N GLY A 112 -5.69 -18.11 -6.91
CA GLY A 112 -5.28 -18.27 -8.31
C GLY A 112 -6.40 -18.65 -9.27
N SER A 113 -6.06 -18.61 -10.56
CA SER A 113 -6.90 -19.04 -11.69
C SER A 113 -6.17 -20.11 -12.52
N LEU A 114 -6.93 -20.91 -13.25
CA LEU A 114 -6.39 -21.95 -14.14
C LEU A 114 -6.86 -21.72 -15.58
N SER A 115 -5.92 -21.47 -16.48
CA SER A 115 -6.18 -21.36 -17.92
C SER A 115 -6.00 -22.72 -18.61
N LEU A 116 -7.05 -23.21 -19.28
CA LEU A 116 -7.10 -24.51 -19.92
C LEU A 116 -6.76 -24.40 -21.40
N ASN A 117 -5.58 -24.89 -21.78
CA ASN A 117 -5.08 -24.78 -23.16
C ASN A 117 -5.35 -26.03 -24.00
N ALA A 118 -5.34 -27.22 -23.40
CA ALA A 118 -5.51 -28.49 -24.10
C ALA A 118 -6.02 -29.59 -23.16
N VAL A 119 -6.62 -30.63 -23.75
CA VAL A 119 -7.00 -31.84 -23.02
C VAL A 119 -5.76 -32.64 -22.66
N THR A 120 -5.65 -33.04 -21.40
CA THR A 120 -4.52 -33.79 -20.87
C THR A 120 -4.74 -35.29 -21.04
N ALA A 121 -3.75 -36.02 -21.59
CA ALA A 121 -3.84 -37.48 -21.75
C ALA A 121 -3.65 -38.27 -20.45
N SER A 122 -3.06 -37.64 -19.43
CA SER A 122 -2.84 -38.20 -18.09
C SER A 122 -2.94 -37.10 -17.05
N ALA A 123 -3.09 -37.48 -15.78
CA ALA A 123 -3.20 -36.53 -14.68
C ALA A 123 -1.93 -35.67 -14.55
N ILE A 124 -2.10 -34.37 -14.41
CA ILE A 124 -1.03 -33.41 -14.16
C ILE A 124 -0.99 -33.08 -12.67
N ASN A 125 0.18 -33.15 -12.06
CA ASN A 125 0.39 -32.65 -10.71
C ASN A 125 0.69 -31.15 -10.76
N LEU A 126 -0.16 -30.34 -10.14
CA LEU A 126 0.09 -28.91 -9.93
C LEU A 126 0.55 -28.69 -8.49
N SER A 127 1.64 -27.92 -8.32
CA SER A 127 2.14 -27.52 -7.01
C SER A 127 2.65 -26.09 -7.06
N GLY A 128 2.36 -25.31 -6.04
CA GLY A 128 2.97 -23.99 -5.81
C GLY A 128 4.18 -24.10 -4.88
N LYS A 129 5.19 -23.27 -5.12
CA LYS A 129 6.30 -23.05 -4.19
C LYS A 129 6.58 -21.57 -4.12
N TYR A 130 7.05 -21.10 -2.96
CA TYR A 130 7.55 -19.73 -2.85
C TYR A 130 8.72 -19.50 -3.81
N SER A 131 8.72 -18.36 -4.50
CA SER A 131 9.76 -18.00 -5.46
C SER A 131 10.90 -17.26 -4.77
N HIS A 132 12.05 -17.92 -4.64
CA HIS A 132 13.28 -17.30 -4.12
C HIS A 132 13.68 -16.06 -4.91
N THR A 133 13.61 -16.13 -6.24
CA THR A 133 14.00 -15.05 -7.14
C THR A 133 13.16 -13.79 -6.92
N GLU A 134 11.85 -13.95 -6.76
CA GLU A 134 10.95 -12.83 -6.49
C GLU A 134 11.18 -12.25 -5.08
N ALA A 135 11.37 -13.11 -4.08
CA ALA A 135 11.66 -12.68 -2.72
C ALA A 135 13.00 -11.91 -2.64
N GLU A 136 14.08 -12.44 -3.24
CA GLU A 136 15.38 -11.76 -3.29
C GLU A 136 15.26 -10.39 -3.98
N SER A 137 14.59 -10.33 -5.13
CA SER A 137 14.37 -9.09 -5.88
C SER A 137 13.64 -8.03 -5.04
N LYS A 138 12.60 -8.42 -4.31
CA LYS A 138 11.85 -7.50 -3.42
C LYS A 138 12.67 -7.05 -2.22
N ILE A 139 13.45 -7.94 -1.61
CA ILE A 139 14.32 -7.59 -0.47
C ILE A 139 15.45 -6.67 -0.92
N LEU A 140 16.04 -6.88 -2.10
CA LEU A 140 17.03 -5.97 -2.68
C LEU A 140 16.46 -4.56 -2.87
N LYS A 141 15.25 -4.44 -3.42
CA LYS A 141 14.58 -3.13 -3.54
C LYS A 141 14.37 -2.47 -2.18
N PHE A 142 13.97 -3.24 -1.16
CA PHE A 142 13.85 -2.73 0.20
C PHE A 142 15.21 -2.24 0.75
N VAL A 143 16.27 -3.01 0.57
CA VAL A 143 17.64 -2.65 0.96
C VAL A 143 18.07 -1.35 0.29
N ASP A 144 17.83 -1.21 -1.01
CA ASP A 144 18.17 -0.01 -1.77
C ASP A 144 17.42 1.22 -1.26
N SER A 145 16.09 1.13 -1.13
CA SER A 145 15.27 2.24 -0.61
C SER A 145 15.61 2.63 0.83
N PHE A 146 15.90 1.65 1.68
CA PHE A 146 16.35 1.91 3.05
C PHE A 146 17.70 2.62 3.05
N ASN A 147 18.65 2.17 2.24
CA ASN A 147 19.99 2.76 2.17
C ASN A 147 19.99 4.17 1.58
N GLU A 148 19.10 4.44 0.62
CA GLU A 148 18.86 5.78 0.10
C GLU A 148 18.39 6.72 1.22
N LEU A 149 17.37 6.31 1.98
CA LEU A 149 16.87 7.08 3.12
C LEU A 149 17.94 7.26 4.21
N ASN A 150 18.66 6.20 4.57
CA ASN A 150 19.72 6.25 5.58
C ASN A 150 20.83 7.22 5.16
N THR A 151 21.23 7.19 3.89
CA THR A 151 22.23 8.11 3.32
C THR A 151 21.74 9.54 3.37
N TYR A 152 20.50 9.77 2.91
CA TYR A 152 19.89 11.10 2.94
C TYR A 152 19.88 11.69 4.35
N LEU A 153 19.36 10.94 5.32
CA LEU A 153 19.28 11.39 6.71
C LEU A 153 20.68 11.60 7.29
N THR A 154 21.64 10.70 7.03
CA THR A 154 23.02 10.82 7.56
C THR A 154 23.71 12.07 7.04
N VAL A 155 23.58 12.39 5.75
CA VAL A 155 24.14 13.62 5.18
C VAL A 155 23.49 14.85 5.81
N LYS A 156 22.18 14.84 6.00
CA LYS A 156 21.45 16.01 6.52
C LYS A 156 21.62 16.21 8.02
N THR A 157 21.90 15.16 8.81
CA THR A 157 22.10 15.23 10.27
C THR A 157 23.56 15.20 10.70
N SER A 158 24.51 15.03 9.77
CA SER A 158 25.94 15.02 10.08
C SER A 158 26.42 16.36 10.63
N ARG A 159 27.16 16.33 11.73
CA ARG A 159 27.83 17.51 12.31
C ARG A 159 29.20 17.80 11.68
N SER A 160 29.73 16.84 10.94
CA SER A 160 31.04 16.90 10.33
C SER A 160 31.03 16.12 9.02
N GLY A 161 30.86 16.83 7.91
CA GLY A 161 30.93 16.28 6.57
C GLY A 161 31.93 17.05 5.72
N SER A 162 32.38 16.46 4.62
CA SER A 162 33.29 17.10 3.65
C SER A 162 32.71 18.37 3.03
N ALA A 163 31.37 18.48 3.00
CA ALA A 163 30.63 19.67 2.56
C ALA A 163 30.17 20.59 3.72
N GLY A 164 30.68 20.37 4.94
CA GLY A 164 30.25 21.09 6.14
C GLY A 164 29.21 20.33 6.96
N SER A 165 28.61 21.03 7.94
CA SER A 165 27.52 20.50 8.77
C SER A 165 26.22 20.43 7.97
N GLY A 166 25.48 19.33 8.11
CA GLY A 166 24.16 19.17 7.54
C GLY A 166 23.16 20.18 8.13
N VAL A 167 22.13 20.52 7.37
CA VAL A 167 21.09 21.50 7.76
C VAL A 167 20.32 21.09 9.01
N PHE A 168 20.27 19.80 9.32
CA PHE A 168 19.58 19.23 10.49
C PHE A 168 20.56 18.65 11.51
N ALA A 169 21.82 19.10 11.53
CA ALA A 169 22.85 18.54 12.39
C ALA A 169 22.61 18.73 13.90
N THR A 170 21.77 19.69 14.28
CA THR A 170 21.33 19.96 15.65
C THR A 170 19.92 19.44 15.93
N GLU A 171 19.21 18.89 14.94
CA GLU A 171 17.83 18.45 15.10
C GLU A 171 17.74 17.05 15.71
N ALA A 172 17.44 17.02 17.01
CA ALA A 172 17.27 15.78 17.75
C ALA A 172 16.10 14.92 17.21
N ALA A 173 15.03 15.57 16.75
CA ALA A 173 13.86 14.90 16.17
C ALA A 173 14.24 14.06 14.94
N ILE A 174 14.98 14.63 13.99
CA ILE A 174 15.38 13.92 12.76
C ILE A 174 16.39 12.82 13.07
N LYS A 175 17.29 13.04 14.05
CA LYS A 175 18.20 11.98 14.54
C LYS A 175 17.46 10.83 15.23
N SER A 176 16.38 11.11 15.97
CA SER A 176 15.59 10.05 16.59
C SER A 176 14.92 9.16 15.54
N VAL A 177 14.52 9.69 14.38
CA VAL A 177 13.98 8.89 13.27
C VAL A 177 15.00 7.86 12.80
N GLN A 178 16.25 8.26 12.59
CA GLN A 178 17.33 7.32 12.23
C GLN A 178 17.54 6.23 13.28
N SER A 179 17.48 6.60 14.57
CA SER A 179 17.59 5.63 15.67
C SER A 179 16.41 4.64 15.68
N THR A 180 15.18 5.12 15.46
CA THR A 180 13.98 4.28 15.43
C THR A 180 13.99 3.32 14.24
N LEU A 181 14.36 3.80 13.04
CA LEU A 181 14.52 2.95 11.85
C LEU A 181 15.50 1.81 12.10
N ASN A 182 16.66 2.12 12.70
CA ASN A 182 17.67 1.12 13.05
C ASN A 182 17.20 0.16 14.16
N SER A 183 16.38 0.64 15.10
CA SER A 183 15.80 -0.20 16.15
C SER A 183 14.82 -1.23 15.58
N ILE A 184 14.00 -0.84 14.59
CA ILE A 184 13.05 -1.75 13.93
C ILE A 184 13.79 -2.89 13.23
N LEU A 185 14.88 -2.59 12.52
CA LEU A 185 15.67 -3.61 11.82
C LEU A 185 16.38 -4.61 12.74
N ARG A 186 16.66 -4.21 13.98
CA ARG A 186 17.34 -5.05 14.98
C ARG A 186 16.36 -5.79 15.88
N ALA A 187 15.08 -5.43 15.84
CA ALA A 187 14.07 -6.07 16.64
C ALA A 187 13.78 -7.48 16.11
N PRO A 188 13.67 -8.49 16.98
CA PRO A 188 13.24 -9.82 16.58
C PRO A 188 11.79 -9.80 16.08
N LEU A 189 11.52 -10.54 15.00
CA LEU A 189 10.19 -10.77 14.47
C LEU A 189 9.54 -11.93 15.21
N LYS A 190 8.50 -11.62 15.99
CA LYS A 190 7.79 -12.58 16.85
C LYS A 190 6.48 -13.03 16.23
N GLY A 191 6.01 -14.22 16.60
CA GLY A 191 4.68 -14.70 16.21
C GLY A 191 4.56 -15.19 14.75
N PHE A 192 5.68 -15.39 14.07
CA PHE A 192 5.74 -16.00 12.73
C PHE A 192 6.15 -17.47 12.78
N SER A 193 6.88 -17.88 13.82
CA SER A 193 7.25 -19.25 14.11
C SER A 193 7.25 -19.50 15.62
N SER A 194 7.57 -20.72 16.04
CA SER A 194 7.75 -21.06 17.47
C SER A 194 8.88 -20.25 18.11
N GLU A 195 9.94 -19.97 17.34
CA GLU A 195 11.06 -19.12 17.74
C GLU A 195 10.96 -17.73 17.11
N ASP A 196 11.54 -16.75 17.77
CA ASP A 196 11.73 -15.40 17.24
C ASP A 196 12.72 -15.43 16.06
N VAL A 197 12.42 -14.71 14.98
CA VAL A 197 13.27 -14.67 13.78
C VAL A 197 13.96 -13.32 13.65
N ASN A 198 15.25 -13.31 13.37
CA ASN A 198 16.01 -12.07 13.18
C ASN A 198 16.32 -11.80 11.70
N LEU A 199 16.34 -10.52 11.30
CA LEU A 199 16.73 -10.14 9.94
C LEU A 199 18.13 -10.63 9.55
N SER A 200 19.04 -10.72 10.53
CA SER A 200 20.39 -11.26 10.33
C SER A 200 20.41 -12.72 9.92
N GLU A 201 19.45 -13.53 10.39
CA GLU A 201 19.31 -14.94 10.01
C GLU A 201 18.85 -15.07 8.56
N MET A 202 18.04 -14.11 8.10
CA MET A 202 17.66 -13.95 6.69
C MET A 202 18.79 -13.37 5.82
N GLY A 203 19.99 -13.15 6.37
CA GLY A 203 21.11 -12.57 5.64
C GLY A 203 21.06 -11.05 5.47
N ILE A 204 20.11 -10.35 6.11
CA ILE A 204 20.07 -8.88 6.12
C ILE A 204 20.88 -8.39 7.33
N THR A 205 21.99 -7.73 7.07
CA THR A 205 22.92 -7.26 8.11
C THR A 205 23.01 -5.75 8.12
N THR A 206 23.19 -5.16 9.31
CA THR A 206 23.36 -3.71 9.48
C THR A 206 24.84 -3.36 9.64
N ASN A 207 25.31 -2.43 8.83
CA ASN A 207 26.66 -1.89 8.87
C ASN A 207 26.83 -0.86 9.99
N ARG A 208 28.09 -0.45 10.26
CA ARG A 208 28.41 0.53 11.30
C ARG A 208 27.81 1.91 11.05
N ASP A 209 27.59 2.26 9.79
CA ASP A 209 26.97 3.53 9.36
C ASP A 209 25.43 3.49 9.32
N GLY A 210 24.83 2.39 9.79
CA GLY A 210 23.38 2.18 9.79
C GLY A 210 22.81 1.73 8.45
N SER A 211 23.60 1.63 7.38
CA SER A 211 23.14 1.01 6.13
C SER A 211 22.91 -0.49 6.32
N ILE A 212 22.09 -1.10 5.47
CA ILE A 212 21.85 -2.55 5.46
C ILE A 212 22.37 -3.21 4.18
N THR A 213 22.69 -4.50 4.27
CA THR A 213 23.20 -5.30 3.15
C THR A 213 22.58 -6.70 3.17
N LEU A 214 22.20 -7.20 2.00
CA LEU A 214 21.72 -8.57 1.82
C LEU A 214 22.88 -9.50 1.42
N ASN A 215 23.18 -10.48 2.28
CA ASN A 215 24.00 -11.62 1.89
C ASN A 215 23.13 -12.65 1.17
N LYS A 216 23.21 -12.68 -0.17
CA LYS A 216 22.41 -13.56 -1.03
C LYS A 216 22.58 -15.05 -0.72
N THR A 217 23.78 -15.48 -0.34
CA THR A 217 24.04 -16.88 0.02
C THR A 217 23.32 -17.26 1.30
N ASN A 218 23.45 -16.45 2.34
CA ASN A 218 22.76 -16.69 3.61
C ASN A 218 21.24 -16.60 3.44
N PHE A 219 20.77 -15.62 2.66
CA PHE A 219 19.35 -15.50 2.34
C PHE A 219 18.83 -16.74 1.63
N LYS A 220 19.54 -17.25 0.62
CA LYS A 220 19.18 -18.49 -0.07
C LYS A 220 19.10 -19.67 0.89
N THR A 221 20.11 -19.86 1.74
CA THR A 221 20.12 -20.94 2.74
C THR A 221 18.94 -20.83 3.70
N PHE A 222 18.64 -19.63 4.18
CA PHE A 222 17.49 -19.38 5.05
C PHE A 222 16.16 -19.65 4.33
N PHE A 223 16.00 -19.14 3.11
CA PHE A 223 14.79 -19.29 2.29
C PHE A 223 14.49 -20.76 1.98
N ASP A 224 15.50 -21.55 1.61
CA ASP A 224 15.32 -22.97 1.31
C ASP A 224 14.81 -23.76 2.53
N ALA A 225 15.13 -23.32 3.75
CA ALA A 225 14.72 -23.96 5.00
C ALA A 225 13.43 -23.37 5.61
N ASN A 226 13.20 -22.06 5.46
CA ASN A 226 12.19 -21.29 6.19
C ASN A 226 11.49 -20.26 5.28
N ALA A 227 11.08 -20.67 4.07
CA ALA A 227 10.46 -19.78 3.09
C ALA A 227 9.25 -18.99 3.65
N GLU A 228 8.44 -19.61 4.49
CA GLU A 228 7.30 -18.97 5.16
C GLU A 228 7.73 -17.82 6.07
N ASN A 229 8.84 -18.00 6.81
CA ASN A 229 9.35 -16.96 7.70
C ASN A 229 9.84 -15.73 6.94
N VAL A 230 10.22 -15.85 5.67
CA VAL A 230 10.58 -14.68 4.83
C VAL A 230 9.37 -13.78 4.58
N MET A 231 8.15 -14.32 4.61
CA MET A 231 6.93 -13.53 4.47
C MET A 231 6.71 -12.56 5.63
N SER A 232 7.32 -12.79 6.80
CA SER A 232 7.26 -11.88 7.94
C SER A 232 7.80 -10.47 7.65
N LEU A 233 8.61 -10.31 6.60
CA LEU A 233 9.05 -8.99 6.15
C LEU A 233 7.91 -8.19 5.52
N GLY A 234 7.00 -8.89 4.83
CA GLY A 234 6.00 -8.27 3.95
C GLY A 234 4.58 -8.38 4.45
N GLU A 235 4.21 -9.42 5.20
CA GLU A 235 2.83 -9.73 5.54
C GLU A 235 2.68 -10.04 7.02
N ASN A 236 1.60 -9.50 7.62
CA ASN A 236 1.23 -9.85 8.97
C ASN A 236 0.69 -11.29 8.99
N SER A 237 0.90 -11.99 10.09
CA SER A 237 0.45 -13.38 10.27
C SER A 237 -0.39 -13.47 11.54
N PHE A 238 -1.65 -13.86 11.41
CA PHE A 238 -2.56 -14.07 12.55
C PHE A 238 -3.11 -15.48 12.46
N THR A 239 -2.55 -16.40 13.23
CA THR A 239 -2.81 -17.83 13.09
C THR A 239 -3.07 -18.49 14.43
N SER A 240 -3.65 -19.69 14.38
CA SER A 240 -3.75 -20.59 15.52
C SER A 240 -3.29 -21.99 15.11
N GLU A 241 -2.76 -22.74 16.07
CA GLU A 241 -2.49 -24.17 15.87
C GLU A 241 -3.78 -24.99 15.71
N ASP A 242 -4.92 -24.48 16.19
CA ASP A 242 -6.22 -25.11 15.96
C ASP A 242 -6.88 -24.57 14.69
N VAL A 243 -7.22 -25.48 13.77
CA VAL A 243 -7.84 -25.16 12.48
C VAL A 243 -9.23 -24.51 12.61
N ASN A 244 -9.91 -24.69 13.74
CA ASN A 244 -11.25 -24.14 13.97
C ASN A 244 -11.22 -22.69 14.48
N LEU A 245 -10.05 -22.20 14.90
CA LEU A 245 -9.87 -20.84 15.40
C LEU A 245 -9.37 -19.92 14.29
N SER A 246 -10.21 -18.96 13.91
CA SER A 246 -9.83 -17.85 13.04
C SER A 246 -9.39 -16.67 13.88
N VAL A 247 -8.18 -16.16 13.64
CA VAL A 247 -7.60 -15.03 14.35
C VAL A 247 -7.56 -13.82 13.42
N SER A 248 -7.97 -12.67 13.93
CA SER A 248 -7.95 -11.40 13.20
C SER A 248 -7.55 -10.26 14.11
N VAL A 249 -6.80 -9.31 13.57
CA VAL A 249 -6.40 -8.08 14.26
C VAL A 249 -6.83 -6.92 13.37
N SER A 250 -7.65 -6.01 13.88
CA SER A 250 -8.17 -4.88 13.10
C SER A 250 -7.16 -3.74 12.94
N ASP A 251 -6.27 -3.57 13.92
CA ASP A 251 -5.21 -2.57 13.94
C ASP A 251 -4.01 -3.10 14.73
N THR A 252 -2.82 -3.03 14.15
CA THR A 252 -1.58 -3.56 14.71
C THR A 252 -0.80 -2.53 15.54
N ALA A 253 -1.26 -1.28 15.64
CA ALA A 253 -0.52 -0.21 16.31
C ALA A 253 -0.23 -0.48 17.79
N SER A 254 -1.22 -1.00 18.53
CA SER A 254 -1.03 -1.45 19.92
C SER A 254 -0.73 -2.94 20.03
N GLN A 255 -0.94 -3.72 18.97
CA GLN A 255 -0.92 -5.18 19.04
C GLN A 255 0.44 -5.72 19.48
N LYS A 256 0.44 -6.50 20.56
CA LYS A 256 1.60 -7.25 21.02
C LYS A 256 1.82 -8.43 20.07
N ALA A 257 2.97 -8.46 19.40
CA ALA A 257 3.38 -9.60 18.60
C ALA A 257 3.97 -10.72 19.47
N GLY A 258 3.78 -11.96 19.05
CA GLY A 258 4.25 -13.15 19.75
C GLY A 258 3.31 -14.33 19.64
N THR A 259 3.62 -15.33 20.45
CA THR A 259 2.90 -16.60 20.51
C THR A 259 2.27 -16.71 21.90
N PHE A 260 0.96 -16.91 21.95
CA PHE A 260 0.15 -16.75 23.16
C PHE A 260 -0.71 -17.98 23.42
N ALA A 261 -0.76 -18.42 24.68
CA ALA A 261 -1.60 -19.55 25.07
C ALA A 261 -3.07 -19.11 25.16
N PHE A 262 -3.93 -19.73 24.35
CA PHE A 262 -5.37 -19.66 24.47
C PHE A 262 -5.87 -20.79 25.36
N ALA A 263 -6.76 -20.50 26.30
CA ALA A 263 -7.42 -21.50 27.13
C ALA A 263 -8.91 -21.19 27.28
N TYR A 264 -9.75 -22.23 27.24
CA TYR A 264 -11.19 -22.14 27.42
C TYR A 264 -11.68 -23.19 28.41
N ASN A 265 -12.44 -22.75 29.41
CA ASN A 265 -13.12 -23.63 30.35
C ASN A 265 -14.61 -23.70 30.00
N SER A 266 -15.04 -24.84 29.47
CA SER A 266 -16.45 -25.07 29.10
C SER A 266 -17.41 -25.06 30.28
N GLY A 267 -16.96 -25.42 31.49
CA GLY A 267 -17.78 -25.41 32.70
C GLY A 267 -18.11 -24.00 33.20
N THR A 268 -17.19 -23.04 33.01
CA THR A 268 -17.39 -21.64 33.42
C THR A 268 -17.64 -20.70 32.24
N SER A 269 -17.55 -21.20 31.00
CA SER A 269 -17.54 -20.41 29.76
C SER A 269 -16.49 -19.27 29.76
N ALA A 270 -15.41 -19.44 30.52
CA ALA A 270 -14.35 -18.43 30.63
C ALA A 270 -13.23 -18.77 29.63
N ALA A 271 -12.77 -17.76 28.88
CA ALA A 271 -11.62 -17.87 28.00
C ALA A 271 -10.51 -16.91 28.42
N THR A 272 -9.26 -17.30 28.19
CA THR A 272 -8.09 -16.44 28.41
C THR A 272 -7.11 -16.53 27.25
N LEU A 273 -6.39 -15.44 27.01
CA LEU A 273 -5.22 -15.39 26.13
C LEU A 273 -4.03 -14.83 26.89
N ASP A 274 -2.94 -15.60 26.96
CA ASP A 274 -1.74 -15.23 27.74
C ASP A 274 -2.10 -14.86 29.21
N GLY A 275 -3.07 -15.58 29.78
CA GLY A 275 -3.62 -15.31 31.12
C GLY A 275 -4.60 -14.13 31.21
N ASN A 276 -4.77 -13.32 30.17
CA ASN A 276 -5.73 -12.22 30.14
C ASN A 276 -7.12 -12.74 29.82
N THR A 277 -8.13 -12.31 30.60
CA THR A 277 -9.53 -12.73 30.35
C THR A 277 -10.04 -12.17 29.03
N LEU A 278 -10.70 -13.03 28.25
CA LEU A 278 -11.39 -12.65 27.02
C LEU A 278 -12.88 -12.48 27.29
N THR A 279 -13.49 -11.54 26.57
CA THR A 279 -14.95 -11.37 26.51
C THR A 279 -15.49 -12.19 25.35
N ALA A 280 -16.43 -13.09 25.64
CA ALA A 280 -17.12 -13.88 24.63
C ALA A 280 -18.41 -13.19 24.19
N SER A 281 -18.66 -13.16 22.88
CA SER A 281 -19.93 -12.75 22.28
C SER A 281 -20.38 -13.82 21.29
N VAL A 282 -21.62 -14.28 21.43
CA VAL A 282 -22.19 -15.36 20.60
C VAL A 282 -23.17 -14.76 19.59
N SER A 283 -22.99 -15.10 18.31
CA SER A 283 -23.90 -14.73 17.23
C SER A 283 -24.17 -15.94 16.36
N GLY A 284 -25.41 -16.44 16.40
CA GLY A 284 -25.78 -17.71 15.75
C GLY A 284 -24.99 -18.88 16.35
N THR A 285 -24.26 -19.61 15.50
CA THR A 285 -23.39 -20.72 15.92
C THR A 285 -21.95 -20.29 16.21
N THR A 286 -21.59 -19.02 16.02
CA THR A 286 -20.22 -18.54 16.16
C THR A 286 -20.01 -17.80 17.48
N THR A 287 -18.96 -18.17 18.21
CA THR A 287 -18.45 -17.40 19.33
C THR A 287 -17.27 -16.54 18.88
N THR A 288 -17.30 -15.27 19.23
CA THR A 288 -16.20 -14.33 19.04
C THR A 288 -15.63 -13.95 20.39
N PHE A 289 -14.32 -14.13 20.56
CA PHE A 289 -13.58 -13.69 21.74
C PHE A 289 -12.80 -12.41 21.42
N THR A 290 -12.93 -11.41 22.28
CA THR A 290 -12.18 -10.15 22.22
C THR A 290 -11.48 -9.88 23.54
N SER A 291 -10.39 -9.10 23.52
CA SER A 291 -9.69 -8.67 24.73
C SER A 291 -9.79 -7.16 24.90
N SER A 292 -9.74 -6.69 26.13
CA SER A 292 -9.49 -5.28 26.47
C SER A 292 -8.14 -5.08 27.16
N ALA A 293 -7.31 -6.13 27.21
CA ALA A 293 -5.99 -6.06 27.82
C ALA A 293 -5.03 -5.28 26.90
N PRO A 294 -4.08 -4.50 27.48
CA PRO A 294 -3.05 -3.80 26.74
C PRO A 294 -2.31 -4.71 25.76
N GLY A 295 -2.38 -4.35 24.47
CA GLY A 295 -1.74 -5.09 23.39
C GLY A 295 -2.59 -6.18 22.74
N PHE A 296 -3.87 -6.29 23.10
CA PHE A 296 -4.82 -7.25 22.51
C PHE A 296 -6.19 -6.62 22.21
N GLU A 297 -6.32 -5.30 22.30
CA GLU A 297 -7.60 -4.58 22.22
C GLU A 297 -8.26 -4.70 20.84
N THR A 298 -7.46 -4.91 19.81
CA THR A 298 -7.87 -5.00 18.40
C THR A 298 -7.97 -6.43 17.91
N LEU A 299 -7.70 -7.41 18.80
CA LEU A 299 -7.75 -8.83 18.52
C LEU A 299 -9.19 -9.36 18.58
N SER A 300 -9.54 -10.15 17.57
CA SER A 300 -10.78 -10.93 17.50
C SER A 300 -10.46 -12.36 17.11
N ILE A 301 -10.86 -13.31 17.95
CA ILE A 301 -10.75 -14.76 17.71
C ILE A 301 -12.16 -15.31 17.49
N LYS A 302 -12.41 -15.97 16.36
CA LYS A 302 -13.71 -16.53 15.99
C LYS A 302 -13.63 -18.04 15.86
N VAL A 303 -14.64 -18.72 16.38
CA VAL A 303 -14.75 -20.19 16.34
C VAL A 303 -16.22 -20.61 16.42
N GLU A 304 -16.55 -21.75 15.83
CA GLU A 304 -17.86 -22.36 16.01
C GLU A 304 -18.04 -22.78 17.48
N THR A 305 -19.17 -22.43 18.08
CA THR A 305 -19.42 -22.55 19.53
C THR A 305 -19.32 -24.00 20.01
N SER A 306 -19.64 -24.98 19.16
CA SER A 306 -19.50 -26.41 19.48
C SER A 306 -18.05 -26.92 19.41
N ASN A 307 -17.14 -26.17 18.78
CA ASN A 307 -15.78 -26.61 18.44
C ASN A 307 -14.71 -25.74 19.11
N ILE A 308 -15.03 -25.09 20.24
CA ILE A 308 -14.07 -24.28 20.98
C ILE A 308 -13.05 -25.22 21.67
N PRO A 309 -11.75 -25.13 21.34
CA PRO A 309 -10.75 -26.00 21.97
C PRO A 309 -10.50 -25.58 23.42
N SER A 310 -10.25 -26.56 24.29
CA SER A 310 -9.92 -26.30 25.70
C SER A 310 -8.60 -25.55 25.89
N SER A 311 -7.63 -25.77 25.00
CA SER A 311 -6.36 -25.06 24.96
C SER A 311 -5.77 -25.12 23.56
N THR A 312 -5.13 -24.04 23.11
CA THR A 312 -4.31 -24.02 21.90
C THR A 312 -3.33 -22.85 21.95
N THR A 313 -2.53 -22.69 20.90
CA THR A 313 -1.65 -21.56 20.70
C THR A 313 -2.21 -20.62 19.62
N VAL A 314 -2.08 -19.32 19.87
CA VAL A 314 -2.41 -18.25 18.93
C VAL A 314 -1.15 -17.44 18.66
N SER A 315 -0.76 -17.35 17.39
CA SER A 315 0.43 -16.64 16.93
C SER A 315 0.03 -15.35 16.21
N ILE A 316 0.64 -14.24 16.65
CA ILE A 316 0.39 -12.90 16.15
C ILE A 316 1.72 -12.31 15.71
N GLY A 317 1.97 -12.32 14.41
CA GLY A 317 3.11 -11.71 13.74
C GLY A 317 2.74 -10.37 13.12
N VAL A 318 3.44 -9.31 13.54
CA VAL A 318 3.38 -7.99 12.88
C VAL A 318 4.61 -7.84 12.00
N SER A 319 4.39 -7.57 10.72
CA SER A 319 5.45 -7.55 9.72
C SER A 319 6.36 -6.33 9.83
N THR A 320 7.57 -6.48 9.29
CA THR A 320 8.49 -5.36 9.14
C THR A 320 7.89 -4.24 8.29
N ARG A 321 7.21 -4.59 7.18
CA ARG A 321 6.48 -3.65 6.31
C ARG A 321 5.47 -2.82 7.10
N ASP A 322 4.61 -3.49 7.88
CA ASP A 322 3.55 -2.82 8.63
C ASP A 322 4.12 -1.90 9.71
N THR A 323 5.17 -2.36 10.40
CA THR A 323 5.90 -1.55 11.39
C THR A 323 6.50 -0.28 10.77
N PHE A 324 7.13 -0.39 9.59
CA PHE A 324 7.63 0.80 8.88
C PHE A 324 6.51 1.70 8.37
N SER A 325 5.44 1.13 7.80
CA SER A 325 4.28 1.89 7.32
C SER A 325 3.69 2.72 8.45
N ARG A 326 3.50 2.12 9.63
CA ARG A 326 3.01 2.82 10.81
C ARG A 326 3.95 3.93 11.25
N LEU A 327 5.26 3.67 11.35
CA LEU A 327 6.23 4.71 11.69
C LEU A 327 6.15 5.90 10.72
N ILE A 328 6.08 5.63 9.42
CA ILE A 328 5.95 6.68 8.39
C ILE A 328 4.64 7.45 8.58
N SER A 329 3.51 6.76 8.79
CA SER A 329 2.22 7.39 9.06
C SER A 329 2.23 8.25 10.33
N GLU A 330 2.82 7.76 11.41
CA GLU A 330 2.95 8.51 12.68
C GLU A 330 3.79 9.78 12.48
N LEU A 331 4.94 9.67 11.80
CA LEU A 331 5.83 10.80 11.53
C LEU A 331 5.20 11.88 10.63
N LEU A 332 4.40 11.46 9.65
CA LEU A 332 3.75 12.33 8.66
C LEU A 332 2.34 12.79 9.07
N SER A 333 1.81 12.29 10.19
CA SER A 333 0.51 12.72 10.71
C SER A 333 0.49 14.21 11.04
N SER A 334 -0.71 14.80 11.14
CA SER A 334 -0.87 16.22 11.49
C SER A 334 -0.32 16.59 12.88
N THR A 335 -0.19 15.60 13.76
CA THR A 335 0.41 15.72 15.10
C THR A 335 1.80 15.09 15.17
N GLY A 336 2.32 14.61 14.03
CA GLY A 336 3.59 13.91 13.93
C GLY A 336 4.78 14.82 14.14
N THR A 337 5.92 14.21 14.48
CA THR A 337 7.16 14.93 14.80
C THR A 337 7.60 15.88 13.68
N ILE A 338 7.47 15.46 12.41
CA ILE A 338 7.87 16.28 11.26
C ILE A 338 6.96 17.51 11.12
N LYS A 339 5.64 17.31 11.22
CA LYS A 339 4.68 18.41 11.13
C LYS A 339 4.84 19.41 12.28
N ASN A 340 5.11 18.93 13.48
CA ASN A 340 5.37 19.80 14.63
C ASN A 340 6.63 20.65 14.44
N LYS A 341 7.70 20.07 13.85
CA LYS A 341 8.93 20.82 13.54
C LYS A 341 8.75 21.85 12.44
N GLU A 342 7.99 21.54 11.40
CA GLU A 342 7.60 22.50 10.36
C GLU A 342 6.88 23.71 10.99
N LYS A 343 5.89 23.46 11.86
CA LYS A 343 5.17 24.52 12.58
C LYS A 343 6.09 25.36 13.48
N GLU A 344 7.05 24.73 14.15
CA GLU A 344 8.03 25.43 14.99
C GLU A 344 8.92 26.38 14.15
N TYR A 345 9.34 25.94 12.97
CA TYR A 345 10.09 26.79 12.04
C TYR A 345 9.24 27.91 11.44
N ASP A 346 7.99 27.65 11.08
CA ASP A 346 7.08 28.70 10.58
C ASP A 346 6.85 29.79 11.62
N ASN A 347 6.65 29.40 12.89
CA ASN A 347 6.54 30.36 13.99
C ASN A 347 7.83 31.17 14.18
N SER A 348 8.99 30.52 14.08
CA SER A 348 10.29 31.19 14.18
C SER A 348 10.52 32.19 13.04
N LEU A 349 10.10 31.83 11.82
CA LEU A 349 10.17 32.72 10.65
C LEU A 349 9.27 33.95 10.83
N ALA A 350 8.08 33.77 11.40
CA ALA A 350 7.18 34.88 11.72
C ALA A 350 7.80 35.81 12.78
N ASP A 351 8.33 35.26 13.88
CA ASP A 351 8.99 36.04 14.93
C ASP A 351 10.21 36.81 14.40
N TYR A 352 11.04 36.20 13.56
CA TYR A 352 12.16 36.91 12.93
C TYR A 352 11.71 38.02 11.97
N SER A 353 10.59 37.86 11.27
CA SER A 353 10.01 38.92 10.44
C SER A 353 9.53 40.10 11.27
N ASP A 354 8.92 39.84 12.42
CA ASP A 354 8.47 40.88 13.36
C ASP A 354 9.68 41.61 13.97
N GLN A 355 10.70 40.88 14.41
CA GLN A 355 11.95 41.45 14.93
C GLN A 355 12.67 42.32 13.89
N LEU A 356 12.68 41.90 12.61
CA LEU A 356 13.28 42.70 11.55
C LEU A 356 12.52 44.03 11.37
N THR A 357 11.19 43.98 11.44
CA THR A 357 10.34 45.18 11.35
C THR A 357 10.59 46.11 12.54
N GLU A 358 10.66 45.58 13.76
CA GLU A 358 10.97 46.36 14.96
C GLU A 358 12.38 46.98 14.88
N LEU A 359 13.36 46.24 14.37
CA LEU A 359 14.72 46.73 14.16
C LEU A 359 14.74 47.91 13.18
N THR A 360 13.99 47.84 12.09
CA THR A 360 13.84 48.95 11.13
C THR A 360 13.22 50.18 11.80
N VAL A 361 12.16 50.01 12.58
CA VAL A 361 11.55 51.13 13.34
C VAL A 361 12.54 51.75 14.32
N ARG A 362 13.33 50.92 15.01
CA ARG A 362 14.35 51.39 15.94
C ARG A 362 15.49 52.13 15.25
N GLU A 363 15.93 51.66 14.08
CA GLU A 363 16.93 52.34 13.25
C GLU A 363 16.46 53.75 12.87
N GLU A 364 15.23 53.88 12.37
CA GLU A 364 14.65 55.17 11.98
C GLU A 364 14.50 56.12 13.18
N SER A 365 14.09 55.60 14.34
CA SER A 365 13.99 56.37 15.58
C SER A 365 15.35 56.90 16.04
N VAL A 366 16.38 56.05 16.04
CA VAL A 366 17.75 56.42 16.43
C VAL A 366 18.32 57.45 15.45
N ARG A 367 18.14 57.25 14.14
CA ARG A 367 18.55 58.21 13.11
C ARG A 367 17.88 59.57 13.30
N SER A 368 16.57 59.59 13.55
CA SER A 368 15.81 60.82 13.79
C SER A 368 16.31 61.58 15.02
N ARG A 369 16.60 60.85 16.11
CA ARG A 369 17.16 61.43 17.33
C ARG A 369 18.54 62.06 17.09
N TYR A 370 19.43 61.35 16.38
CA TYR A 370 20.75 61.89 16.06
C TYR A 370 20.68 63.09 15.13
N LEU A 371 19.77 63.11 14.16
CA LEU A 371 19.57 64.27 13.29
C LEU A 371 19.09 65.50 14.08
N ALA A 372 18.17 65.30 15.03
CA ALA A 372 17.70 66.38 15.91
C ALA A 372 18.84 66.91 16.80
N GLN A 373 19.62 66.02 17.43
CA GLN A 373 20.79 66.41 18.24
C GLN A 373 21.83 67.16 17.40
N PHE A 374 22.12 66.69 16.18
CA PHE A 374 23.04 67.37 15.28
C PHE A 374 22.55 68.76 14.88
N THR A 375 21.26 68.88 14.59
CA THR A 375 20.64 70.19 14.26
C THR A 375 20.75 71.16 15.44
N GLU A 376 20.49 70.72 16.67
CA GLU A 376 20.65 71.56 17.86
C GLU A 376 22.12 71.91 18.16
N MET A 377 23.06 70.98 17.93
CA MET A 377 24.50 71.26 18.01
C MET A 377 24.92 72.32 16.99
N GLU A 378 24.48 72.23 15.72
CA GLU A 378 24.74 73.23 14.69
C GLU A 378 24.19 74.62 15.06
N ARG A 379 22.97 74.68 15.62
CA ARG A 379 22.39 75.94 16.14
C ARG A 379 23.20 76.52 17.28
N THR A 380 23.64 75.67 18.21
CA THR A 380 24.47 76.08 19.35
C THR A 380 25.83 76.59 18.88
N VAL A 381 26.50 75.88 17.98
CA VAL A 381 27.79 76.30 17.38
C VAL A 381 27.63 77.62 16.63
N THR A 382 26.57 77.77 15.85
CA THR A 382 26.27 79.03 15.15
C THR A 382 26.06 80.18 16.14
N SER A 383 25.31 79.96 17.23
CA SER A 383 25.10 80.94 18.30
C SER A 383 26.39 81.28 19.06
N LEU A 384 27.26 80.30 19.31
CA LEU A 384 28.55 80.52 19.95
C LEU A 384 29.48 81.32 19.04
N LYS A 385 29.46 81.04 17.73
CA LYS A 385 30.21 81.79 16.72
C LYS A 385 29.74 83.24 16.66
N SER A 386 28.43 83.50 16.57
CA SER A 386 27.91 84.87 16.57
C SER A 386 28.21 85.62 17.87
N THR A 387 28.18 84.93 19.01
CA THR A 387 28.60 85.50 20.30
C THR A 387 30.10 85.83 20.30
N GLY A 388 30.94 84.95 19.75
CA GLY A 388 32.38 85.19 19.60
C GLY A 388 32.68 86.38 18.69
N GLU A 389 31.98 86.49 17.56
CA GLU A 389 32.05 87.64 16.65
C GLU A 389 31.60 88.93 17.35
N TYR A 390 30.52 88.89 18.13
CA TYR A 390 30.05 90.03 18.92
C TYR A 390 31.07 90.48 19.98
N ILE A 391 31.66 89.53 20.72
CA ILE A 391 32.72 89.84 21.70
C ILE A 391 33.93 90.45 20.99
N THR A 392 34.31 89.91 19.83
CA THR A 392 35.42 90.44 19.02
C THR A 392 35.14 91.88 18.60
N ALA A 393 33.93 92.16 18.11
CA ALA A 393 33.52 93.51 17.72
C ALA A 393 33.52 94.51 18.90
N ILE A 394 33.11 94.09 20.10
CA ILE A 394 33.23 94.92 21.31
C ILE A 394 34.70 95.18 21.65
N LEU A 395 35.54 94.15 21.59
CA LEU A 395 36.96 94.25 21.92
C LEU A 395 37.68 95.20 20.97
N ASP A 396 37.37 95.12 19.68
CA ASP A 396 37.90 96.00 18.65
C ASP A 396 37.45 97.45 18.86
N ALA A 397 36.15 97.67 19.13
CA ALA A 397 35.62 98.99 19.44
C ALA A 397 36.23 99.61 20.71
N TRP A 398 36.52 98.79 21.73
CA TRP A 398 37.18 99.22 22.96
C TRP A 398 38.65 99.58 22.73
N ASN A 399 39.36 98.81 21.89
CA ASN A 399 40.73 99.12 21.49
C ASN A 399 40.82 100.40 20.64
N ASP A 400 39.83 100.69 19.80
CA ASP A 400 39.78 101.92 19.01
C ASP A 400 39.40 103.17 19.81
N GLN A 401 38.69 103.03 20.95
CA GLN A 401 38.46 104.14 21.90
C GLN A 401 39.68 104.45 22.80
N ASN A 402 40.66 103.55 22.88
CA ASN A 402 41.87 103.68 23.70
C ASN A 402 43.12 104.11 22.89
N LYS A 403 42.94 104.57 21.65
CA LYS A 403 43.93 105.33 20.88
C LYS A 403 43.54 106.80 20.86
#